data_AF-A0A0S8AJV0-F1
#
_entry.id   AF-A0A0S8AJV0-F1
#
_cell.length_a   1.000
_cell.length_b   1.000
_cell.length_c   1.000
_cell.angle_alpha   90.00
_cell.angle_beta   90.00
_cell.angle_gamma   90.00
#
_symmetry.space_group_name_H-M   'P 1'
#
loop_
_entity.id
_entity.type
_entity.pdbx_description
1 polymer ?
#
loop_
_entity_poly.entity_id
_entity_poly.type
_entity_poly.pdbx_seq_one_letter_code
_entity_poly.pdbx_strand_id
1 'polypeptide(L)'
;MGSGDAFIEDFTAMRLEDEKMEGYDCYKLELTRKPDSDMSYSRMIMWVIKENFVPIVIDYYDEDDPSYHEKRLTQSDIRVIDNIPTAMKVVMLNKNDKTQTEMELLEVKFNIPLDDKMFTERELKK
;
A
#
# COMPACT_ATOMS: atom_id res chain seq x y z
N MET A 1 -4.31 5.34 -2.72
CA MET A 1 -3.84 3.94 -2.94
C MET A 1 -2.76 4.04 -4.00
N GLY A 2 -1.49 3.94 -3.62
CA GLY A 2 -0.37 4.11 -4.55
C GLY A 2 -0.45 3.11 -5.70
N SER A 3 -0.54 3.61 -6.93
CA SER A 3 -0.58 2.79 -8.14
C SER A 3 0.83 2.62 -8.71
N GLY A 4 1.17 1.41 -9.16
CA GLY A 4 2.36 1.15 -9.98
C GLY A 4 3.66 1.72 -9.39
N ASP A 5 4.34 2.54 -10.19
CA ASP A 5 5.66 3.10 -9.90
C ASP A 5 5.65 4.34 -8.98
N ALA A 6 4.48 4.78 -8.50
CA ALA A 6 4.34 5.98 -7.67
C ALA A 6 5.27 5.98 -6.44
N PHE A 7 5.44 4.84 -5.77
CA PHE A 7 6.36 4.74 -4.62
C PHE A 7 7.83 4.99 -4.98
N ILE A 8 8.21 4.83 -6.24
CA ILE A 8 9.57 5.00 -6.77
C ILE A 8 9.72 6.41 -7.38
N GLU A 9 8.73 6.83 -8.15
CA GLU A 9 8.75 8.10 -8.89
C GLU A 9 8.42 9.30 -8.01
N ASP A 10 7.47 9.17 -7.09
CA ASP A 10 6.95 10.30 -6.31
C ASP A 10 7.58 10.44 -4.92
N PHE A 11 8.34 9.43 -4.46
CA PHE A 11 8.93 9.43 -3.12
C PHE A 11 10.44 9.19 -3.13
N THR A 12 11.12 9.79 -2.17
CA THR A 12 12.49 9.43 -1.80
C THR A 12 12.44 8.46 -0.63
N ALA A 13 13.04 7.28 -0.81
CA ALA A 13 13.04 6.23 0.20
C ALA A 13 14.29 6.29 1.09
N MET A 14 14.09 6.20 2.40
CA MET A 14 15.14 6.01 3.41
C MET A 14 14.84 4.78 4.24
N ARG A 15 15.82 3.88 4.39
CA ARG A 15 15.69 2.74 5.30
C ARG A 15 15.99 3.18 6.72
N LEU A 16 15.05 2.91 7.62
CA LEU A 16 15.17 3.10 9.06
C LEU A 16 15.69 1.81 9.71
N GLU A 17 15.80 1.83 11.04
CA GLU A 17 16.07 0.61 11.79
C GLU A 17 14.94 -0.42 11.58
N ASP A 18 15.32 -1.62 11.16
CA ASP A 18 14.41 -2.73 10.95
C ASP A 18 13.77 -3.13 12.29
N GLU A 19 12.48 -3.48 12.26
CA GLU A 19 11.76 -3.93 13.45
C GLU A 19 10.73 -5.00 13.12
N LYS A 20 10.20 -5.65 14.17
CA LYS A 20 9.08 -6.56 14.01
C LYS A 20 7.77 -5.79 13.93
N MET A 21 6.90 -6.17 13.00
CA MET A 21 5.57 -5.59 12.85
C MET A 21 4.56 -6.68 12.47
N GLU A 22 3.39 -6.70 13.12
CA GLU A 22 2.35 -7.73 12.92
C GLU A 22 2.88 -9.18 13.01
N GLY A 23 3.92 -9.41 13.82
CA GLY A 23 4.56 -10.73 14.00
C GLY A 23 5.64 -11.10 12.99
N TYR A 24 5.90 -10.26 11.99
CA TYR A 24 6.92 -10.48 10.96
C TYR A 24 8.18 -9.66 11.21
N ASP A 25 9.35 -10.17 10.80
CA ASP A 25 10.56 -9.37 10.68
C ASP A 25 10.47 -8.47 9.44
N CYS A 26 10.52 -7.15 9.64
CA CYS A 26 10.27 -6.19 8.57
C CYS A 26 11.48 -5.27 8.33
N TYR A 27 11.69 -4.90 7.06
CA TYR A 27 12.37 -3.66 6.73
C TYR A 27 11.43 -2.50 7.07
N LYS A 28 11.96 -1.47 7.72
CA LYS A 28 11.22 -0.23 7.97
C LYS A 28 11.71 0.84 7.03
N LEU A 29 10.81 1.40 6.23
CA LEU A 29 11.12 2.42 5.24
C LEU A 29 10.36 3.70 5.57
N GLU A 30 11.02 4.83 5.42
CA GLU A 30 10.38 6.14 5.31
C GLU A 30 10.37 6.55 3.84
N LEU A 31 9.20 6.90 3.32
CA LEU A 31 9.01 7.42 1.98
C LEU A 31 8.60 8.89 2.10
N THR A 32 9.47 9.82 1.72
CA THR A 32 9.20 11.26 1.76
C THR A 32 8.81 11.75 0.36
N ARG A 33 7.68 12.47 0.26
CA ARG A 33 7.18 12.99 -1.03
C ARG A 33 8.21 13.91 -1.67
N LYS A 34 8.44 13.73 -2.97
CA LYS A 34 9.29 14.64 -3.76
C LYS A 34 8.55 15.96 -4.02
N PRO A 35 9.25 17.11 -4.09
CA PRO A 35 8.61 18.42 -4.22
C PRO A 35 7.71 18.60 -5.45
N ASP A 36 7.93 17.82 -6.51
CA ASP A 36 7.24 17.88 -7.80
C ASP A 36 6.11 16.84 -7.95
N SER A 37 5.86 16.02 -6.92
CA SER A 37 4.82 14.99 -6.95
C SER A 37 3.46 15.52 -6.51
N ASP A 38 2.41 15.12 -7.20
CA ASP A 38 1.01 15.43 -6.89
C ASP A 38 0.38 14.52 -5.80
N MET A 39 1.18 13.68 -5.13
CA MET A 39 0.69 12.78 -4.08
C MET A 39 0.20 13.53 -2.84
N SER A 40 -0.97 13.18 -2.31
CA SER A 40 -1.63 13.87 -1.18
C SER A 40 -1.10 13.48 0.21
N TYR A 41 0.15 13.03 0.32
CA TYR A 41 0.78 12.63 1.59
C TYR A 41 2.20 13.18 1.66
N SER A 42 2.55 13.87 2.76
CA SER A 42 3.91 14.40 2.91
C SER A 42 4.95 13.28 3.04
N ARG A 43 4.59 12.20 3.75
CA ARG A 43 5.41 11.00 3.88
C ARG A 43 4.60 9.77 4.27
N MET A 44 5.23 8.61 4.16
CA MET A 44 4.73 7.34 4.66
C MET A 44 5.81 6.61 5.45
N ILE A 45 5.42 5.86 6.49
CA ILE A 45 6.27 4.81 7.08
C ILE A 45 5.70 3.46 6.68
N MET A 46 6.55 2.62 6.10
CA MET A 46 6.17 1.32 5.56
C MET A 46 6.97 0.21 6.23
N TRP A 47 6.28 -0.85 6.64
CA TRP A 47 6.88 -2.08 7.13
C TRP A 47 6.73 -3.16 6.08
N VAL A 48 7.85 -3.60 5.53
CA VAL A 48 7.92 -4.58 4.45
C VAL A 48 8.50 -5.88 4.98
N ILE A 49 7.75 -6.98 4.89
CA ILE A 49 8.21 -8.29 5.37
C ILE A 49 9.49 -8.69 4.63
N LYS A 50 10.53 -9.07 5.38
CA LYS A 50 11.84 -9.40 4.79
C LYS A 50 11.82 -10.64 3.89
N GLU A 51 10.98 -11.61 4.22
CA GLU A 51 10.92 -12.90 3.51
C GLU A 51 10.26 -12.80 2.12
N ASN A 52 9.23 -11.97 1.98
CA ASN A 52 8.36 -11.98 0.81
C ASN A 52 8.06 -10.58 0.23
N PHE A 53 8.62 -9.53 0.82
CA PHE A 53 8.51 -8.14 0.39
C PHE A 53 7.08 -7.55 0.37
N VAL A 54 6.13 -8.18 1.06
CA VAL A 54 4.78 -7.60 1.22
C VAL A 54 4.82 -6.45 2.23
N PRO A 55 4.28 -5.26 1.90
CA PRO A 55 4.15 -4.16 2.85
C PRO A 55 3.01 -4.45 3.84
N ILE A 56 3.31 -5.05 4.98
CA ILE A 56 2.29 -5.50 5.95
C ILE A 56 1.58 -4.33 6.63
N VAL A 57 2.26 -3.21 6.83
CA VAL A 57 1.69 -1.97 7.41
C VAL A 57 2.21 -0.75 6.66
N ILE A 58 1.33 0.24 6.45
CA ILE A 58 1.69 1.57 5.95
C ILE A 58 1.01 2.63 6.82
N ASP A 59 1.80 3.51 7.42
CA ASP A 59 1.33 4.72 8.09
C ASP A 59 1.45 5.89 7.13
N TYR A 60 0.35 6.62 6.95
CA TYR A 60 0.24 7.80 6.09
C TYR A 60 0.24 9.06 6.94
N TYR A 61 1.05 10.03 6.53
CA TYR A 61 1.16 11.33 7.19
C TYR A 61 0.54 12.41 6.31
N ASP A 62 -0.13 13.34 6.98
CA ASP A 62 -0.88 14.45 6.38
C ASP A 62 -0.04 15.25 5.39
N GLU A 63 -0.70 15.83 4.39
CA GLU A 63 -0.05 16.55 3.31
C GLU A 63 0.71 17.80 3.78
N ASP A 64 0.13 18.53 4.72
CA ASP A 64 0.62 19.81 5.22
C ASP A 64 1.40 19.67 6.54
N ASP A 65 1.06 18.66 7.36
CA ASP A 65 1.75 18.34 8.62
C ASP A 65 2.43 16.95 8.60
N PRO A 66 3.75 16.88 8.31
CA PRO A 66 4.51 15.63 8.30
C PRO A 66 4.61 14.90 9.64
N SER A 67 4.23 15.53 10.75
CA SER A 67 4.19 14.90 12.06
C SER A 67 2.85 14.21 12.33
N TYR A 68 1.80 14.60 11.61
CA TYR A 68 0.44 14.12 11.84
C TYR A 68 0.16 12.84 11.05
N HIS A 69 0.19 11.70 11.75
CA HIS A 69 -0.21 10.41 11.19
C HIS A 69 -1.74 10.35 11.12
N GLU A 70 -2.30 10.48 9.91
CA GLU A 70 -3.74 10.49 9.69
C GLU A 70 -4.36 9.09 9.45
N LYS A 71 -3.65 8.17 8.77
CA LYS A 71 -4.21 6.87 8.38
C LYS A 71 -3.21 5.73 8.53
N ARG A 72 -3.71 4.55 8.89
CA ARG A 72 -2.94 3.29 8.94
C ARG A 72 -3.59 2.21 8.11
N LEU A 73 -2.85 1.68 7.13
CA LEU A 73 -3.23 0.52 6.35
C LEU A 73 -2.52 -0.70 6.92
N THR A 74 -3.29 -1.74 7.23
CA THR A 74 -2.78 -3.03 7.67
C THR A 74 -3.25 -4.10 6.70
N GLN A 75 -2.31 -4.89 6.20
CA GLN A 75 -2.58 -6.05 5.36
C GLN A 75 -2.48 -7.32 6.21
N SER A 76 -3.27 -8.34 5.88
CA SER A 76 -3.31 -9.60 6.62
C SER A 76 -3.81 -10.73 5.71
N ASP A 77 -3.77 -11.96 6.23
CA ASP A 77 -4.13 -13.17 5.47
C ASP A 77 -3.33 -13.26 4.17
N ILE A 78 -1.99 -13.24 4.31
CA ILE A 78 -1.09 -13.33 3.16
C ILE A 78 -1.07 -14.78 2.69
N ARG A 79 -1.46 -14.99 1.45
CA ARG A 79 -1.47 -16.29 0.77
C ARG A 79 -0.61 -16.22 -0.48
N VAL A 80 0.05 -17.32 -0.82
CA VAL A 80 0.76 -17.42 -2.10
C VAL A 80 -0.22 -17.92 -3.16
N ILE A 81 -0.48 -17.09 -4.17
CA ILE A 81 -1.37 -17.40 -5.30
C ILE A 81 -0.56 -17.22 -6.56
N ASP A 82 -0.43 -18.28 -7.37
CA ASP A 82 0.42 -18.30 -8.57
C ASP A 82 1.88 -17.83 -8.30
N ASN A 83 2.45 -18.26 -7.17
CA ASN A 83 3.78 -17.86 -6.66
C ASN A 83 3.91 -16.38 -6.27
N ILE A 84 2.80 -15.65 -6.14
CA ILE A 84 2.77 -14.24 -5.74
C ILE A 84 2.19 -14.13 -4.32
N PRO A 85 2.97 -13.68 -3.32
CA PRO A 85 2.47 -13.33 -2.00
C PRO A 85 1.42 -12.23 -2.10
N THR A 86 0.20 -12.53 -1.68
CA THR A 86 -0.97 -11.67 -1.86
C THR A 86 -1.72 -11.55 -0.54
N ALA A 87 -1.93 -10.32 -0.07
CA ALA A 87 -2.77 -10.07 1.09
C ALA A 87 -4.25 -10.20 0.70
N MET A 88 -4.97 -11.11 1.36
CA MET A 88 -6.38 -11.34 1.09
C MET A 88 -7.30 -10.43 1.91
N LYS A 89 -6.75 -9.74 2.93
CA LYS A 89 -7.49 -8.77 3.74
C LYS A 89 -6.68 -7.49 3.94
N VAL A 90 -7.34 -6.36 3.74
CA VAL A 90 -6.78 -5.02 3.93
C VAL A 90 -7.71 -4.22 4.83
N VAL A 91 -7.16 -3.60 5.87
CA VAL A 91 -7.88 -2.71 6.78
C VAL A 91 -7.25 -1.33 6.72
N MET A 92 -8.06 -0.31 6.47
CA MET A 92 -7.67 1.09 6.49
C MET A 92 -8.38 1.79 7.66
N LEU A 93 -7.61 2.22 8.65
CA LEU A 93 -8.08 3.08 9.74
C LEU A 93 -7.79 4.55 9.39
N ASN A 94 -8.81 5.39 9.46
CA ASN A 94 -8.64 6.84 9.40
C ASN A 94 -8.85 7.45 10.79
N LYS A 95 -7.83 8.14 11.29
CA LYS A 95 -7.82 8.70 12.64
C LYS A 95 -8.55 10.04 12.71
N ASN A 96 -8.65 10.76 11.59
CA ASN A 96 -9.27 12.09 11.52
C ASN A 96 -10.78 11.98 11.78
N ASP A 97 -11.43 11.03 11.12
CA ASP A 97 -12.86 10.79 11.19
C ASP A 97 -13.24 9.59 12.08
N LYS A 98 -12.24 8.86 12.61
CA LYS A 98 -12.40 7.62 13.39
C LYS A 98 -13.18 6.54 12.64
N THR A 99 -12.99 6.48 11.32
CA THR A 99 -13.61 5.47 10.47
C THR A 99 -12.65 4.33 10.15
N GLN A 100 -13.23 3.20 9.77
CA GLN A 100 -12.50 2.01 9.33
C GLN A 100 -13.15 1.48 8.06
N THR A 101 -12.32 1.17 7.06
CA THR A 101 -12.72 0.46 5.84
C THR A 101 -12.00 -0.88 5.82
N GLU A 102 -12.74 -1.96 5.59
CA GLU A 102 -12.19 -3.30 5.40
C GLU A 102 -12.48 -3.79 3.99
N MET A 103 -11.49 -4.43 3.38
CA MET A 103 -11.59 -5.08 2.09
C MET A 103 -11.09 -6.51 2.21
N GLU A 104 -11.91 -7.46 1.78
CA GLU A 104 -11.58 -8.88 1.71
C GLU A 104 -11.67 -9.36 0.26
N LEU A 105 -10.60 -9.99 -0.21
CA LEU A 105 -10.54 -10.64 -1.50
C LEU A 105 -11.02 -12.08 -1.33
N LEU A 106 -12.07 -12.45 -2.04
CA LEU A 106 -12.62 -13.82 -1.98
C LEU A 106 -11.92 -14.75 -2.97
N GLU A 107 -11.56 -14.22 -4.14
CA GLU A 107 -10.91 -14.96 -5.21
C GLU A 107 -9.93 -14.03 -5.93
N VAL A 108 -8.72 -14.51 -6.16
CA VAL A 108 -7.68 -13.83 -6.94
C VAL A 108 -7.11 -14.83 -7.93
N LYS A 109 -6.93 -14.39 -9.17
CA LYS A 109 -6.30 -15.16 -10.25
C LYS A 109 -5.34 -14.26 -10.99
N PHE A 110 -4.10 -14.71 -11.16
CA PHE A 110 -3.10 -13.98 -11.93
C PHE A 110 -2.94 -14.58 -13.32
N ASN A 111 -2.23 -13.86 -14.20
CA ASN A 111 -1.86 -14.34 -15.54
C ASN A 111 -3.05 -14.76 -16.41
N ILE A 112 -4.24 -14.21 -16.16
CA ILE A 112 -5.39 -14.37 -17.04
C ILE A 112 -5.18 -13.49 -18.27
N PRO A 113 -5.33 -14.00 -19.50
CA PRO A 113 -5.33 -13.16 -20.69
C PRO A 113 -6.54 -12.22 -20.68
N LEU A 114 -6.28 -10.92 -20.70
CA LEU A 114 -7.30 -9.87 -20.75
C LEU A 114 -7.22 -9.16 -22.11
N ASP A 115 -8.37 -8.94 -22.78
CA ASP A 115 -8.41 -8.18 -24.05
C ASP A 115 -8.23 -6.68 -23.74
N ASP A 116 -7.30 -6.02 -24.44
CA ASP A 116 -7.00 -4.59 -24.31
C ASP A 116 -8.26 -3.70 -24.41
N LYS A 117 -9.28 -4.14 -25.17
CA LYS A 117 -10.55 -3.41 -25.29
C LYS A 117 -11.24 -3.21 -23.95
N MET A 118 -11.04 -4.09 -22.97
CA MET A 118 -11.61 -3.95 -21.63
C MET A 118 -11.15 -2.67 -20.93
N PHE A 119 -9.97 -2.15 -21.28
CA PHE A 119 -9.40 -0.94 -20.71
C PHE A 119 -9.75 0.31 -21.53
N THR A 120 -10.98 0.37 -22.06
CA THR A 120 -11.48 1.55 -22.80
C THR A 120 -12.69 2.16 -22.09
N GLU A 121 -12.83 3.49 -22.15
CA GLU A 121 -13.97 4.19 -21.54
C GLU A 121 -15.33 3.67 -22.02
N ARG A 122 -15.39 3.18 -23.27
CA ARG A 122 -16.61 2.61 -23.84
C ARG A 122 -17.04 1.34 -23.09
N GLU A 123 -16.09 0.51 -22.68
CA GLU A 123 -16.40 -0.71 -21.93
C GLU A 123 -16.79 -0.40 -20.48
N LEU A 124 -16.40 0.76 -19.92
CA LEU A 124 -16.85 1.22 -18.59
C LEU A 124 -18.31 1.70 -18.55
N LYS A 125 -18.91 2.01 -19.71
CA LYS A 125 -20.29 2.55 -19.82
C LYS A 125 -21.36 1.47 -20.01
N LYS A 126 -20.97 0.20 -20.03
CA LYS A 126 -21.90 -0.93 -20.08
C LYS A 126 -22.42 -1.26 -18.69
#